data_AF-A0A2M7PKB5-F1
#
_entry.id   AF-A0A2M7PKB5-F1
#
_cell.length_a   1.000
_cell.length_b   1.000
_cell.length_c   1.000
_cell.angle_alpha   90.00
_cell.angle_beta   90.00
_cell.angle_gamma   90.00
#
_symmetry.space_group_name_H-M   'P 1'
#
loop_
_entity.id
_entity.type
_entity.pdbx_description
1 polymer ?
#
loop_
_entity_poly.entity_id
_entity_poly.type
_entity_poly.pdbx_seq_one_letter_code
_entity_poly.pdbx_strand_id
1 'polypeptide(L)'
;MACDTKHNKNRAVSDVKNEDYQLVWHDEFDYDGLPDSAKWKYDTEGNEVGWGNLEAQEYTMAKKENAGVENGILRITALYQDSNE
;
A
#
# COMPACT_ATOMS: atom_id res chain seq x y z
N MET A 1 34.22 -38.70 46.15
CA MET A 1 34.83 -38.69 44.81
C MET A 1 34.06 -37.67 43.99
N ALA A 2 34.61 -36.47 43.87
CA ALA A 2 34.01 -35.35 43.13
C ALA A 2 34.39 -35.47 41.64
N CYS A 3 33.47 -35.13 40.75
CA CYS A 3 33.78 -34.83 39.36
C CYS A 3 33.14 -33.49 39.00
N ASP A 4 33.81 -32.41 39.38
CA ASP A 4 33.53 -31.07 38.86
C ASP A 4 33.98 -31.00 37.41
N THR A 5 33.05 -31.15 36.47
CA THR A 5 33.34 -30.88 35.06
C THR A 5 32.79 -29.50 34.71
N LYS A 6 33.66 -28.49 34.74
CA LYS A 6 33.41 -27.16 34.20
C LYS A 6 33.09 -27.26 32.71
N HIS A 7 31.81 -27.20 32.34
CA HIS A 7 31.41 -26.95 30.96
C HIS A 7 31.38 -25.44 30.72
N ASN A 8 32.57 -24.85 30.49
CA ASN A 8 32.66 -23.57 29.79
C ASN A 8 32.51 -23.86 28.29
N LYS A 9 31.30 -23.69 27.78
CA LYS A 9 31.07 -23.55 26.35
C LYS A 9 30.38 -22.20 26.14
N ASN A 10 31.20 -21.16 26.04
CA ASN A 10 30.93 -20.03 25.15
C ASN A 10 30.62 -20.61 23.77
N ARG A 11 29.35 -20.97 23.55
CA ARG A 11 28.83 -21.19 22.20
C ARG A 11 28.72 -19.79 21.63
N ALA A 12 29.64 -19.44 20.74
CA ALA A 12 29.46 -18.33 19.83
C ALA A 12 28.05 -18.45 19.26
N VAL A 13 27.18 -17.51 19.63
CA VAL A 13 25.89 -17.33 18.98
C VAL A 13 26.24 -16.98 17.55
N SER A 14 26.22 -17.99 16.67
CA SER A 14 26.33 -17.76 15.24
C SER A 14 25.22 -16.79 14.87
N ASP A 15 25.60 -15.60 14.39
CA ASP A 15 24.72 -14.58 13.85
C ASP A 15 23.71 -15.21 12.90
N VAL A 16 22.54 -15.56 13.43
CA VAL A 16 21.36 -15.80 12.61
C VAL A 16 21.02 -14.41 12.08
N LYS A 17 21.46 -14.11 10.85
CA LYS A 17 20.92 -13.03 10.06
C LYS A 17 19.41 -13.31 9.95
N ASN A 18 18.64 -12.76 10.87
CA ASN A 18 17.23 -12.60 10.65
C ASN A 18 17.17 -11.58 9.51
N GLU A 19 16.90 -12.04 8.31
CA GLU A 19 16.66 -11.16 7.17
C GLU A 19 15.31 -10.49 7.44
N ASP A 20 15.32 -9.53 8.37
CA ASP A 20 14.16 -8.75 8.75
C ASP A 20 13.74 -7.94 7.52
N TYR A 21 12.44 -7.96 7.21
CA TYR A 21 11.89 -7.18 6.11
C TYR A 21 12.16 -5.68 6.34
N GLN A 22 12.67 -5.02 5.30
CA GLN A 22 12.86 -3.57 5.29
C GLN A 22 11.69 -2.90 4.56
N LEU A 23 11.10 -1.88 5.18
CA LEU A 23 10.09 -1.05 4.54
C LEU A 23 10.74 -0.22 3.42
N VAL A 24 10.29 -0.42 2.18
CA VAL A 24 10.83 0.27 1.00
C VAL A 24 9.93 1.36 0.44
N TRP A 25 8.63 1.32 0.75
CA TRP A 25 7.64 2.30 0.32
C TRP A 25 6.42 2.22 1.21
N HIS A 26 5.81 3.37 1.51
CA HIS A 26 4.59 3.45 2.29
C HIS A 26 3.83 4.75 2.00
N ASP A 27 2.54 4.75 2.31
CA ASP A 27 1.70 5.93 2.39
C ASP A 27 0.69 5.73 3.53
N GLU A 28 0.80 6.53 4.59
CA GLU A 28 -0.05 6.42 5.78
C GLU A 28 -1.33 7.25 5.66
N PHE A 29 -1.47 8.06 4.60
CA PHE A 29 -2.65 8.87 4.36
C PHE A 29 -2.96 9.91 5.46
N ASP A 30 -1.92 10.38 6.16
CA ASP A 30 -1.98 11.40 7.22
C ASP A 30 -2.12 12.85 6.68
N TYR A 31 -2.92 13.04 5.63
CA TYR A 31 -3.16 14.33 4.98
C TYR A 31 -4.58 14.41 4.43
N ASP A 32 -5.11 15.62 4.25
CA ASP A 32 -6.45 15.82 3.65
C ASP A 32 -6.34 16.32 2.21
N GLY A 33 -7.12 15.74 1.30
CA GLY A 33 -7.20 16.19 -0.08
C GLY A 33 -7.17 15.07 -1.11
N LEU A 34 -6.37 15.25 -2.16
CA LEU A 34 -6.15 14.22 -3.18
C LEU A 34 -4.97 13.32 -2.78
N PRO A 35 -4.92 12.06 -3.26
CA PRO A 35 -3.74 11.20 -3.16
C PRO A 35 -2.44 11.92 -3.55
N ASP A 36 -1.36 11.65 -2.81
CA ASP A 36 -0.04 12.24 -3.08
C ASP A 36 0.43 11.89 -4.50
N SER A 37 0.59 12.91 -5.35
CA SER A 37 0.95 12.75 -6.76
C SER A 37 2.39 12.27 -6.98
N ALA A 38 3.25 12.32 -5.95
CA ALA A 38 4.56 11.68 -6.01
C ALA A 38 4.49 10.15 -5.81
N LYS A 39 3.38 9.65 -5.25
CA LYS A 39 3.15 8.25 -4.88
C LYS A 39 2.10 7.55 -5.75
N TRP A 40 1.07 8.28 -6.17
CA TRP A 40 -0.10 7.75 -6.86
C TRP A 40 -0.28 8.38 -8.24
N LYS A 41 -0.82 7.59 -9.17
CA LYS A 41 -1.27 8.03 -10.49
C LYS A 41 -2.67 7.49 -10.76
N TYR A 42 -3.40 8.18 -11.63
CA TYR A 42 -4.73 7.79 -12.07
C TYR A 42 -4.62 7.10 -13.42
N ASP A 43 -5.33 5.99 -13.57
CA ASP A 43 -5.47 5.34 -14.86
C ASP A 43 -6.79 5.82 -15.47
N THR A 44 -6.71 6.60 -16.54
CA THR A 44 -7.90 7.10 -17.26
C THR A 44 -7.90 6.69 -18.73
N GLU A 45 -6.80 6.11 -19.22
CA GLU A 45 -6.62 5.72 -20.62
C GLU A 45 -7.48 4.49 -20.97
N GLY A 46 -7.76 3.62 -20.00
CA GLY A 46 -8.59 2.43 -20.17
C GLY A 46 -10.10 2.69 -20.31
N ASN A 47 -10.56 3.92 -20.07
CA ASN A 47 -11.98 4.27 -20.14
C ASN A 47 -12.56 4.05 -21.56
N GLU A 48 -11.80 4.43 -22.59
CA GLU A 48 -12.25 4.33 -23.99
C GLU A 48 -12.41 2.88 -24.47
N VAL A 49 -11.70 1.94 -23.84
CA VAL A 49 -11.65 0.52 -24.22
C VAL A 49 -12.36 -0.41 -23.22
N GLY A 50 -13.02 0.16 -22.19
CA GLY A 50 -13.77 -0.59 -21.19
C GLY A 50 -12.92 -1.49 -20.29
N TRP A 51 -11.68 -1.06 -19.98
CA TRP A 51 -10.79 -1.69 -18.99
C TRP A 51 -10.46 -3.18 -19.24
N GLY A 52 -10.66 -3.66 -20.47
CA GLY A 52 -10.40 -5.05 -20.87
C GLY A 52 -11.51 -6.05 -20.52
N ASN A 53 -12.48 -5.67 -19.67
CA ASN A 53 -13.58 -6.54 -19.22
C ASN A 53 -14.98 -5.96 -19.51
N LEU A 54 -15.09 -4.95 -20.37
CA LEU A 54 -16.34 -4.20 -20.62
C LEU A 54 -16.89 -3.58 -19.32
N GLU A 55 -15.97 -3.02 -18.53
CA GLU A 55 -16.31 -2.42 -17.25
C GLU A 55 -17.14 -1.14 -17.47
N ALA A 56 -18.16 -0.93 -16.64
CA ALA A 56 -19.15 0.12 -16.84
C ALA A 56 -18.75 1.47 -16.22
N GLN A 57 -17.73 1.48 -15.35
CA GLN A 57 -17.26 2.69 -14.70
C GLN A 57 -16.23 3.44 -15.55
N GLU A 58 -16.16 4.76 -15.32
CA GLU A 58 -15.08 5.61 -15.82
C GLU A 58 -14.20 6.06 -14.65
N TYR A 59 -12.90 5.74 -14.70
CA TYR A 59 -11.95 6.30 -13.75
C TYR A 59 -11.68 7.75 -14.07
N THR A 60 -11.62 8.59 -13.03
CA THR A 60 -11.49 10.04 -13.18
C THR A 60 -10.15 10.52 -12.63
N MET A 61 -9.59 11.56 -13.27
CA MET A 61 -8.34 12.16 -12.81
C MET A 61 -8.62 13.21 -11.73
N ALA A 62 -7.99 13.05 -10.56
CA ALA A 62 -7.94 14.05 -9.50
C ALA A 62 -9.32 14.59 -9.04
N LYS A 63 -10.39 13.76 -9.11
CA LYS A 63 -11.70 14.09 -8.54
C LYS A 63 -11.79 13.55 -7.12
N LYS A 64 -11.96 14.45 -6.14
CA LYS A 64 -11.99 14.09 -4.72
C LYS A 64 -13.18 13.19 -4.37
N GLU A 65 -14.25 13.26 -5.16
CA GLU A 65 -15.44 12.43 -5.02
C GLU A 65 -15.13 10.95 -5.30
N ASN A 66 -14.25 10.68 -6.26
CA ASN A 66 -13.82 9.32 -6.61
C ASN A 66 -12.60 8.85 -5.82
N ALA A 67 -11.64 9.73 -5.54
CA ALA A 67 -10.45 9.40 -4.78
C ALA A 67 -10.03 10.58 -3.91
N GLY A 68 -10.19 10.43 -2.60
CA GLY A 68 -9.85 11.47 -1.63
C GLY A 68 -9.26 10.87 -0.36
N VAL A 69 -8.32 11.59 0.23
CA VAL A 69 -7.76 11.27 1.54
C VAL A 69 -8.39 12.18 2.57
N GLU A 70 -8.93 11.56 3.62
CA GLU A 70 -9.46 12.24 4.81
C GLU A 70 -9.51 11.26 5.97
N ASN A 71 -9.39 11.78 7.20
CA ASN A 71 -9.47 10.99 8.44
C ASN A 71 -8.45 9.83 8.51
N GLY A 72 -7.24 10.03 7.97
CA GLY A 72 -6.16 9.02 8.00
C GLY A 72 -6.37 7.83 7.06
N ILE A 73 -7.28 7.95 6.08
CA ILE A 73 -7.56 6.88 5.12
C ILE A 73 -7.69 7.44 3.70
N LEU A 74 -7.26 6.65 2.72
CA LEU A 74 -7.65 6.84 1.32
C LEU A 74 -9.04 6.24 1.08
N ARG A 75 -9.99 7.08 0.66
CA ARG A 75 -11.31 6.65 0.19
C ARG A 75 -11.34 6.65 -1.33
N ILE A 76 -11.57 5.47 -1.91
CA ILE A 76 -11.91 5.29 -3.32
C ILE A 76 -13.40 4.98 -3.42
N THR A 77 -14.15 5.79 -4.15
CA THR A 77 -15.61 5.70 -4.25
C THR A 77 -16.05 5.48 -5.69
N ALA A 78 -16.75 4.38 -5.94
CA ALA A 78 -17.54 4.22 -7.15
C ALA A 78 -18.83 5.04 -7.02
N LEU A 79 -19.04 5.97 -7.95
CA LEU A 79 -20.22 6.82 -7.98
C LEU A 79 -21.03 6.46 -9.22
N TYR A 80 -22.32 6.21 -9.04
CA TYR A 80 -23.23 6.11 -10.16
C TYR A 80 -23.37 7.48 -10.81
N GLN A 81 -23.09 7.58 -12.10
CA GLN A 81 -23.30 8.77 -12.91
C GLN A 81 -24.20 8.38 -14.07
N ASP A 82 -25.32 9.09 -14.25
CA ASP A 82 -26.16 8.91 -15.42
C ASP A 82 -25.40 9.39 -16.66
N SER A 83 -25.31 8.53 -17.66
CA SER A 83 -24.58 8.80 -18.91
C SER A 83 -25.36 9.69 -19.91
N ASN A 84 -26.34 10.47 -19.45
CA ASN A 84 -27.32 11.19 -20.28
C ASN A 84 -27.28 12.73 -20.09
N GLU A 85 -26.10 13.32 -19.99
CA GLU A 85 -25.90 14.79 -20.10
C GLU A 85 -25.01 15.18 -21.28
#